data_AF-A0A7S2F190-F1
#
_entry.id   AF-A0A7S2F190-F1
#
_cell.length_a   1.000
_cell.length_b   1.000
_cell.length_c   1.000
_cell.angle_alpha   90.00
_cell.angle_beta   90.00
_cell.angle_gamma   90.00
#
_symmetry.space_group_name_H-M   'P 1'
#
loop_
_entity.id
_entity.type
_entity.pdbx_description
1 polymer ?
#
loop_
_entity_poly.entity_id
_entity_poly.type
_entity_poly.pdbx_seq_one_letter_code
_entity_poly.pdbx_strand_id
1 'polypeptide(L)'
;SALDLTRVLGYQNQRRYCVAPVVDSGAAQTTRMGFWAVGIDCCDHRGNFRCGDAGAGGSVKSGARAPQDGIFESPRTNFIHAIEQAAAVYNLQVDADAILVNWVADPASARGASLAAAFGVVFFGAFLFVLLAVATLTVTSA
;
A
#
# COMPACT_ATOMS: atom_id res chain seq x y z
N SER A 1 15.02 -3.72 -11.75
CA SER A 1 14.24 -4.04 -10.52
C SER A 1 13.32 -5.20 -10.76
N ALA A 2 13.31 -6.18 -9.85
CA ALA A 2 12.43 -7.34 -9.81
C ALA A 2 12.04 -7.63 -8.35
N LEU A 3 10.95 -8.35 -8.15
CA LEU A 3 10.56 -8.83 -6.82
C LEU A 3 11.40 -10.04 -6.43
N ASP A 4 11.95 -10.02 -5.23
CA ASP A 4 12.60 -11.20 -4.65
C ASP A 4 11.54 -12.08 -3.97
N LEU A 5 11.00 -13.02 -4.74
CA LEU A 5 9.97 -13.95 -4.27
C LEU A 5 10.47 -14.95 -3.22
N THR A 6 11.80 -15.05 -3.02
CA THR A 6 12.39 -15.96 -2.03
C THR A 6 12.38 -15.37 -0.62
N ARG A 7 12.23 -14.04 -0.50
CA ARG A 7 12.29 -13.29 0.76
C ARG A 7 10.96 -12.63 1.12
N VAL A 8 9.87 -13.25 0.69
CA VAL A 8 8.50 -12.81 0.99
C VAL A 8 8.14 -13.23 2.41
N LEU A 9 7.47 -12.33 3.14
CA LEU A 9 6.93 -12.62 4.47
C LEU A 9 5.51 -12.08 4.63
N GLY A 10 4.66 -12.86 5.29
CA GLY A 10 3.30 -12.48 5.64
C GLY A 10 3.15 -12.33 7.16
N TYR A 11 2.91 -11.10 7.63
CA TYR A 11 2.56 -10.80 9.01
C TYR A 11 1.05 -10.90 9.21
N GLN A 12 0.60 -11.51 10.31
CA GLN A 12 -0.83 -11.72 10.55
C GLN A 12 -1.32 -10.87 11.72
N ASN A 13 -2.15 -9.86 11.44
CA ASN A 13 -2.79 -9.01 12.44
C ASN A 13 -4.20 -8.62 11.99
N GLN A 14 -5.22 -9.37 12.42
CA GLN A 14 -6.60 -9.39 11.85
C GLN A 14 -6.67 -9.81 10.37
N ARG A 15 -5.85 -9.21 9.52
CA ARG A 15 -5.61 -9.54 8.11
C ARG A 15 -4.14 -9.91 7.90
N ARG A 16 -3.82 -10.55 6.79
CA ARG A 16 -2.45 -10.90 6.45
C ARG A 16 -1.78 -9.78 5.66
N TYR A 17 -0.81 -9.11 6.26
CA TYR A 17 0.02 -8.08 5.63
C TYR A 17 1.23 -8.73 4.98
N CYS A 18 1.29 -8.65 3.66
CA CYS A 18 2.29 -9.26 2.82
C CYS A 18 3.34 -8.25 2.40
N VAL A 19 4.61 -8.63 2.51
CA VAL A 19 5.73 -7.81 2.08
C VAL A 19 6.72 -8.62 1.25
N ALA A 20 7.23 -8.01 0.18
CA ALA A 20 8.23 -8.58 -0.70
C ALA A 20 9.28 -7.50 -1.03
N PRO A 21 10.58 -7.77 -0.83
CA PRO A 21 11.61 -6.79 -1.16
C PRO A 21 11.74 -6.62 -2.68
N VAL A 22 11.93 -5.38 -3.10
CA VAL A 22 12.22 -5.04 -4.50
C VAL A 22 13.73 -4.90 -4.63
N VAL A 23 14.35 -5.78 -5.41
CA VAL A 23 15.79 -5.79 -5.65
C VAL A 23 16.09 -5.34 -7.07
N ASP A 24 17.16 -4.57 -7.26
CA ASP A 24 17.76 -4.36 -8.57
C ASP A 24 18.99 -5.25 -8.76
N SER A 25 19.42 -5.47 -10.00
CA SER A 25 20.55 -6.36 -10.33
C SER A 25 21.93 -5.86 -9.86
N GLY A 26 21.98 -4.86 -8.99
CA GLY A 26 23.21 -4.32 -8.40
C GLY A 26 23.57 -5.05 -7.10
N ALA A 27 24.83 -5.49 -6.99
CA ALA A 27 25.37 -6.22 -5.83
C ALA A 27 25.23 -5.49 -4.47
N ALA A 28 25.03 -4.16 -4.47
CA ALA A 28 24.82 -3.37 -3.24
C ALA A 28 23.38 -3.45 -2.70
N GLN A 29 22.39 -3.77 -3.55
CA GLN A 29 20.98 -3.85 -3.16
C GLN A 29 20.55 -5.22 -2.66
N THR A 30 21.47 -6.20 -2.57
CA THR A 30 21.16 -7.52 -2.01
C THR A 30 21.04 -7.50 -0.49
N THR A 31 21.61 -6.49 0.17
CA THR A 31 21.68 -6.39 1.63
C THR A 31 20.88 -5.22 2.19
N ARG A 32 20.83 -4.08 1.48
CA ARG A 32 20.06 -2.89 1.88
C ARG A 32 18.83 -2.72 1.00
N MET A 33 17.65 -2.81 1.61
CA MET A 33 16.35 -2.78 0.92
C MET A 33 15.59 -1.50 1.26
N GLY A 34 15.55 -0.55 0.32
CA GLY A 34 14.78 0.70 0.46
C GLY A 34 13.33 0.59 -0.06
N PHE A 35 13.07 -0.35 -0.97
CA PHE A 35 11.77 -0.50 -1.63
C PHE A 35 11.12 -1.85 -1.31
N TRP A 36 9.86 -1.80 -0.93
CA TRP A 36 9.08 -2.96 -0.51
C TRP A 36 7.74 -2.98 -1.22
N ALA A 37 7.47 -4.09 -1.91
CA ALA A 37 6.16 -4.36 -2.46
C ALA A 37 5.24 -4.88 -1.35
N VAL A 38 4.06 -4.29 -1.23
CA VAL A 38 3.11 -4.60 -0.15
C VAL A 38 1.74 -5.00 -0.69
N GLY A 39 0.98 -5.74 0.11
CA GLY A 39 -0.41 -6.10 -0.17
C GLY A 39 -1.06 -6.83 0.99
N ILE A 40 -2.38 -7.02 0.96
CA ILE A 40 -3.12 -7.66 2.04
C ILE A 40 -3.80 -8.92 1.53
N ASP A 41 -3.70 -10.02 2.28
CA ASP A 41 -4.32 -11.33 2.03
C ASP A 41 -3.92 -12.00 0.69
N CYS A 42 -2.75 -11.63 0.15
CA CYS A 42 -2.26 -12.05 -1.17
C CYS A 42 -0.86 -12.69 -1.12
N CYS A 43 -0.52 -13.34 0.00
CA CYS A 43 0.69 -14.14 0.17
C CYS A 43 0.46 -15.27 1.19
N ASP A 44 1.39 -16.22 1.21
CA ASP A 44 1.47 -17.22 2.28
C ASP A 44 2.31 -16.67 3.46
N HIS A 45 2.41 -17.39 4.57
CA HIS A 45 3.22 -16.94 5.72
C HIS A 45 4.67 -16.64 5.34
N ARG A 46 5.22 -17.43 4.41
CA ARG A 46 6.51 -17.23 3.77
C ARG A 46 6.38 -17.63 2.31
N GLY A 47 6.81 -16.77 1.39
CA GLY A 47 6.75 -17.05 -0.04
C GLY A 47 5.40 -16.71 -0.70
N ASN A 48 5.35 -17.02 -2.01
CA ASN A 48 4.14 -16.98 -2.84
C ASN A 48 3.43 -15.61 -2.87
N PHE A 49 4.18 -14.56 -3.17
CA PHE A 49 3.62 -13.21 -3.31
C PHE A 49 2.82 -13.08 -4.61
N ARG A 50 1.51 -12.90 -4.48
CA ARG A 50 0.53 -12.79 -5.59
C ARG A 50 -0.26 -11.48 -5.55
N CYS A 51 0.27 -10.46 -4.89
CA CYS A 51 -0.39 -9.17 -4.78
C CYS A 51 -0.27 -8.37 -6.09
N GLY A 52 -1.38 -7.76 -6.52
CA GLY A 52 -1.44 -6.99 -7.75
C GLY A 52 -1.02 -7.80 -8.98
N ASP A 53 -0.20 -7.22 -9.85
CA ASP A 53 0.22 -7.89 -11.09
C ASP A 53 1.47 -8.77 -10.91
N ALA A 54 1.92 -8.98 -9.66
CA ALA A 54 3.03 -9.89 -9.37
C ALA A 54 2.69 -11.34 -9.74
N GLY A 55 1.41 -11.72 -9.64
CA GLY A 55 0.91 -13.05 -10.01
C GLY A 55 0.79 -13.30 -11.51
N ALA A 56 0.85 -12.26 -12.35
CA ALA A 56 0.60 -12.34 -13.80
C ALA A 56 1.84 -12.77 -14.63
N GLY A 57 2.94 -13.15 -13.98
CA GLY A 57 4.13 -13.69 -14.64
C GLY A 57 5.22 -12.66 -14.92
N GLY A 58 5.93 -12.25 -13.85
CA GLY A 58 7.34 -11.80 -13.85
C GLY A 58 7.77 -10.58 -14.69
N SER A 59 6.95 -10.07 -15.60
CA SER A 59 7.36 -9.03 -16.57
C SER A 59 7.02 -7.61 -16.11
N VAL A 60 6.23 -7.46 -15.04
CA VAL A 60 5.83 -6.17 -14.53
C VAL A 60 6.94 -5.61 -13.66
N LYS A 61 7.44 -4.41 -13.98
CA LYS A 61 8.48 -3.68 -13.24
C LYS A 61 8.00 -2.31 -12.73
N SER A 62 6.69 -2.11 -12.72
CA SER A 62 6.05 -0.87 -12.32
C SER A 62 5.29 -1.07 -11.01
N GLY A 63 5.12 0.03 -10.29
CA GLY A 63 4.39 0.03 -9.03
C GLY A 63 3.96 1.45 -8.66
N ALA A 64 2.81 1.54 -7.99
CA ALA A 64 2.30 2.79 -7.45
C ALA A 64 2.67 2.88 -5.97
N ARG A 65 2.99 4.07 -5.46
CA ARG A 65 3.20 4.25 -4.02
C ARG A 65 1.94 3.81 -3.27
N ALA A 66 2.11 2.95 -2.28
CA ALA A 66 0.97 2.47 -1.50
C ALA A 66 0.27 3.68 -0.83
N PRO A 67 -1.09 3.69 -0.76
CA PRO A 67 -1.84 4.74 -0.09
C PRO A 67 -1.32 4.96 1.33
N GLN A 68 -1.27 6.22 1.74
CA GLN A 68 -0.91 6.56 3.12
C GLN A 68 -2.02 6.12 4.09
N ASP A 69 -1.69 6.10 5.37
CA ASP A 69 -2.63 5.75 6.43
C ASP A 69 -3.93 6.56 6.31
N GLY A 70 -5.06 5.85 6.44
CA GLY A 70 -6.38 6.46 6.47
C GLY A 70 -6.71 7.01 7.85
N ILE A 71 -7.80 7.76 7.94
CA ILE A 71 -8.28 8.36 9.21
C ILE A 71 -8.62 7.29 10.26
N PHE A 72 -9.08 6.12 9.81
CA PHE A 72 -9.57 5.03 10.67
C PHE A 72 -8.68 3.78 10.66
N GLU A 73 -7.80 3.63 9.67
CA GLU A 73 -6.95 2.44 9.53
C GLU A 73 -5.55 2.88 9.12
N SER A 74 -4.53 2.43 9.86
CA SER A 74 -3.12 2.68 9.59
C SER A 74 -2.40 1.39 9.14
N PRO A 75 -2.67 0.92 7.91
CA PRO A 75 -2.08 -0.32 7.42
C PRO A 75 -0.55 -0.22 7.31
N ARG A 76 0.02 1.00 7.22
CA ARG A 76 1.46 1.20 7.13
C ARG A 76 2.20 0.60 8.32
N THR A 77 1.70 0.79 9.53
CA THR A 77 2.34 0.27 10.76
C THR A 77 2.46 -1.25 10.71
N ASN A 78 1.40 -1.93 10.28
CA ASN A 78 1.41 -3.39 10.13
C ASN A 78 2.37 -3.86 9.03
N PHE A 79 2.51 -3.09 7.94
CA PHE A 79 3.53 -3.38 6.92
C PHE A 79 4.95 -3.16 7.42
N ILE A 80 5.19 -2.15 8.25
CA ILE A 80 6.51 -1.94 8.87
C ILE A 80 6.86 -3.13 9.77
N HIS A 81 5.94 -3.59 10.61
CA HIS A 81 6.18 -4.80 11.41
C HIS A 81 6.46 -6.05 10.56
N ALA A 82 5.78 -6.20 9.42
CA ALA A 82 6.07 -7.27 8.49
C ALA A 82 7.48 -7.15 7.88
N ILE A 83 7.93 -5.93 7.58
CA ILE A 83 9.29 -5.66 7.08
C ILE A 83 10.33 -5.94 8.15
N GLU A 84 10.12 -5.52 9.40
CA GLU A 84 11.00 -5.79 10.53
C GLU A 84 11.15 -7.31 10.76
N GLN A 85 10.05 -8.05 10.67
CA GLN A 85 10.09 -9.51 10.75
C GLN A 85 10.84 -10.14 9.57
N ALA A 86 10.61 -9.67 8.34
CA ALA A 86 11.35 -10.13 7.17
C ALA A 86 12.85 -9.84 7.31
N ALA A 87 13.21 -8.69 7.85
CA ALA A 87 14.59 -8.30 8.09
C ALA A 87 15.28 -9.20 9.11
N ALA A 88 14.59 -9.54 10.21
CA ALA A 88 15.10 -10.46 11.22
C ALA A 88 15.24 -11.90 10.69
N VAL A 89 14.29 -12.37 9.86
CA VAL A 89 14.30 -13.74 9.32
C VAL A 89 15.34 -13.92 8.23
N TYR A 90 15.48 -12.94 7.32
CA TYR A 90 16.35 -13.04 6.16
C TYR A 90 17.66 -12.25 6.31
N ASN A 91 17.95 -11.74 7.51
CA ASN A 91 19.14 -10.96 7.85
C ASN A 91 19.38 -9.76 6.90
N LEU A 92 18.33 -9.00 6.62
CA LEU A 92 18.35 -7.86 5.71
C LEU A 92 18.57 -6.55 6.48
N GLN A 93 19.24 -5.58 5.86
CA GLN A 93 19.28 -4.21 6.35
C GLN A 93 18.12 -3.42 5.73
N VAL A 94 17.26 -2.88 6.58
CA VAL A 94 16.14 -2.03 6.17
C VAL A 94 16.51 -0.58 6.40
N ASP A 95 16.26 0.26 5.40
CA ASP A 95 16.39 1.70 5.57
C ASP A 95 15.29 2.24 6.49
N ALA A 96 15.61 3.24 7.31
CA ALA A 96 14.64 3.86 8.23
C ALA A 96 13.41 4.42 7.48
N ASP A 97 13.59 4.85 6.23
CA ASP A 97 12.54 5.34 5.36
C ASP A 97 12.16 4.29 4.29
N ALA A 98 11.68 3.13 4.73
CA ALA A 98 11.18 2.10 3.81
C ALA A 98 10.01 2.63 2.96
N ILE A 99 10.17 2.59 1.64
CA ILE A 99 9.17 3.03 0.67
C ILE A 99 8.28 1.84 0.30
N LEU A 100 6.99 1.96 0.66
CA LEU A 100 5.97 0.97 0.36
C LEU A 100 5.36 1.22 -1.02
N VAL A 101 5.27 0.16 -1.82
CA VAL A 101 4.81 0.20 -3.20
C VAL A 101 3.79 -0.92 -3.42
N ASN A 102 2.68 -0.61 -4.08
CA ASN A 102 1.79 -1.62 -4.63
C ASN A 102 2.31 -2.03 -6.02
N TRP A 103 2.47 -3.33 -6.24
CA TRP A 103 2.99 -3.85 -7.51
C TRP A 103 1.89 -3.90 -8.57
N VAL A 104 1.93 -3.00 -9.54
CA VAL A 104 0.86 -2.82 -10.55
C VAL A 104 1.49 -2.49 -11.91
N ALA A 105 1.03 -3.13 -12.98
CA ALA A 105 1.48 -2.94 -14.35
C ALA A 105 1.17 -1.53 -14.84
N ASP A 106 -0.04 -1.06 -14.57
CA ASP A 106 -0.49 0.28 -14.92
C ASP A 106 -0.73 1.16 -13.67
N PRO A 107 0.23 2.01 -13.28
CA PRO A 107 0.06 2.93 -12.17
C PRO A 107 -0.93 4.06 -12.45
N ALA A 108 -1.29 4.32 -13.72
CA ALA A 108 -2.23 5.39 -14.08
C ALA A 108 -3.67 5.03 -13.69
N SER A 109 -4.06 3.77 -13.88
CA SER A 109 -5.38 3.25 -13.46
C SER A 109 -5.61 3.37 -11.95
N ALA A 110 -4.58 3.06 -11.14
CA ALA A 110 -4.62 3.18 -9.68
C ALA A 110 -4.78 4.65 -9.21
N ARG A 111 -4.23 5.60 -10.00
CA ARG A 111 -4.36 7.04 -9.75
C ARG A 111 -5.76 7.57 -10.09
N GLY A 112 -6.42 7.01 -11.10
CA GLY A 112 -7.78 7.39 -11.50
C GLY A 112 -8.83 7.04 -10.44
N ALA A 113 -8.75 5.83 -9.87
CA ALA A 113 -9.68 5.39 -8.82
C ALA A 113 -9.58 6.23 -7.54
N SER A 114 -8.36 6.60 -7.13
CA SER A 114 -8.13 7.45 -5.95
C SER A 114 -8.65 8.87 -6.15
N LEU A 115 -8.51 9.43 -7.36
CA LEU A 115 -9.07 10.74 -7.70
C LEU A 115 -10.60 10.74 -7.70
N ALA A 116 -11.25 9.70 -8.25
CA ALA A 116 -12.71 9.60 -8.27
C ALA A 116 -13.29 9.51 -6.85
N ALA A 117 -12.66 8.74 -5.97
CA ALA A 117 -13.07 8.66 -4.56
C ALA A 117 -12.90 10.01 -3.84
N ALA A 118 -11.80 10.73 -4.08
CA ALA A 118 -11.57 12.06 -3.51
C ALA A 118 -12.64 13.06 -3.94
N PHE A 119 -12.99 13.09 -5.24
CA PHE A 119 -14.10 13.91 -5.73
C PHE A 119 -15.42 13.54 -5.06
N GLY A 120 -15.73 12.24 -4.92
CA GLY A 120 -16.95 11.78 -4.25
C GLY A 120 -17.09 12.30 -2.81
N VAL A 121 -16.02 12.24 -2.02
CA VAL A 121 -16.02 12.75 -0.63
C VAL A 121 -16.22 14.26 -0.58
N VAL A 122 -15.54 15.02 -1.46
CA VAL A 122 -15.67 16.48 -1.52
C VAL A 122 -17.07 16.89 -1.93
N PHE A 123 -17.65 16.28 -2.97
CA PHE A 123 -19.00 16.59 -3.43
C PHE A 123 -20.06 16.23 -2.38
N PHE A 124 -19.92 15.07 -1.73
CA PHE A 124 -20.83 14.65 -0.67
C PHE A 124 -20.75 15.57 0.56
N GLY A 125 -19.53 15.95 0.97
CA GLY A 125 -19.33 16.91 2.05
C GLY A 125 -19.87 18.30 1.75
N ALA A 126 -19.64 18.81 0.53
CA ALA A 126 -20.19 20.09 0.10
C ALA A 126 -21.71 20.07 0.05
N PHE A 127 -22.31 18.97 -0.42
CA PHE A 127 -23.76 18.79 -0.44
C PHE A 127 -24.36 18.80 0.97
N LEU A 128 -23.79 18.04 1.90
CA LEU A 128 -24.21 18.03 3.31
C LEU A 128 -24.07 19.41 3.96
N PHE A 129 -22.98 20.12 3.68
CA PHE A 129 -22.77 21.47 4.20
C PHE A 129 -23.83 22.46 3.69
N VAL A 130 -24.15 22.42 2.39
CA VAL A 130 -25.20 23.27 1.81
C VAL A 130 -26.56 22.93 2.41
N LEU A 131 -26.89 21.64 2.59
CA LEU A 131 -28.13 21.23 3.24
C LEU A 131 -28.25 21.76 4.67
N LEU A 132 -27.18 21.64 5.46
CA LEU A 132 -27.14 22.17 6.83
C LEU A 132 -27.28 23.70 6.84
N ALA A 133 -26.63 24.42 5.93
CA ALA A 133 -26.73 25.87 5.82
C ALA A 133 -28.15 26.34 5.42
N VAL A 134 -28.81 25.63 4.50
CA VAL A 134 -30.21 25.94 4.15
C VAL A 134 -31.13 25.67 5.33
N ALA A 135 -30.94 24.55 6.03
CA ALA A 135 -31.75 24.21 7.21
C ALA A 135 -31.62 25.28 8.31
N THR A 136 -30.42 25.74 8.64
CA THR A 136 -30.22 26.80 9.65
C THR A 136 -30.85 28.12 9.24
N LEU A 137 -30.75 28.51 7.95
CA LEU A 137 -31.38 29.72 7.44
C LEU A 137 -32.92 29.66 7.57
N THR A 138 -33.53 28.51 7.26
CA THR A 138 -34.99 28.35 7.38
C THR A 138 -35.49 28.44 8.82
N VAL A 139 -34.71 27.92 9.78
CA VAL A 139 -35.04 27.97 11.22
C VAL A 139 -34.91 29.38 11.77
N THR A 140 -33.97 30.19 11.28
CA THR A 140 -33.84 31.60 11.70
C THR A 140 -34.88 32.53 11.10
N SER A 141 -35.54 32.12 10.01
CA SER A 141 -36.57 32.91 9.31
C SER A 141 -38.02 32.62 9.75
N ALA A 142 -38.23 31.60 10.58
CA ALA A 142 -39.52 31.21 11.17
C ALA A 142 -39.63 31.69 12.61
#